data_AF-A0A7L7IR91-F1
#
_entry.id   AF-A0A7L7IR91-F1
#
_cell.length_a   1.000
_cell.length_b   1.000
_cell.length_c   1.000
_cell.angle_alpha   90.00
_cell.angle_beta   90.00
_cell.angle_gamma   90.00
#
_symmetry.space_group_name_H-M   'P 1'
#
loop_
_entity.id
_entity.type
_entity.pdbx_description
1 polymer ?
#
loop_
_entity_poly.entity_id
_entity_poly.type
_entity_poly.pdbx_seq_one_letter_code
_entity_poly.pdbx_strand_id
1 'polypeptide(L)'
;MSTTILTGDRPTGPLHLGHYVGSLRQRVALQQTHNQFVLIADLQGLTDNGSNPQKIRDNIPEVLADYLAAGIDPNLTTICLQSALPALAELTMLYMNIVTVARVERNPTVKNEIAQKGFARSLPVGFMAYPISQAADITAFKAECVPVGDDQLPMIEQTNEIVHKMNSLLPAPVLRHCKAMLSDTSRLPGIDGSAKMSKSLGNTLHLSASEETIHRAVSAMYTDPNHLKVNDPGQIEGNVVFTYLDAFHPDKDKVAAMKAHYQAGGLGDRVCKNELEACLQELIAPMRERRAMYMQDKGELMAMLKRGTERAQGVTQGTLREVKVGLGVPVF
;
A
#
# COMPACT_ATOMS: atom_id res chain seq x y z
N MET A 1 5.73 0.90 -26.00
CA MET A 1 4.68 0.31 -25.13
C MET A 1 4.81 0.94 -23.76
N SER A 2 3.69 1.23 -23.09
CA SER A 2 3.70 1.77 -21.73
C SER A 2 4.15 0.69 -20.74
N THR A 3 5.04 1.03 -19.81
CA THR A 3 5.51 0.11 -18.76
C THR A 3 4.33 -0.32 -17.88
N THR A 4 4.22 -1.62 -17.59
CA THR A 4 3.17 -2.17 -16.73
C THR A 4 3.58 -2.10 -15.27
N ILE A 5 2.68 -1.58 -14.44
CA ILE A 5 2.83 -1.49 -12.99
C ILE A 5 1.79 -2.37 -12.30
N LEU A 6 2.23 -3.12 -11.29
CA LEU A 6 1.34 -3.73 -10.30
C LEU A 6 1.64 -3.17 -8.92
N THR A 7 0.59 -2.84 -8.19
CA THR A 7 0.62 -2.50 -6.77
C THR A 7 -0.69 -2.96 -6.13
N GLY A 8 -0.85 -2.84 -4.82
CA GLY A 8 -2.07 -3.26 -4.16
C GLY A 8 -1.97 -3.22 -2.65
N ASP A 9 -3.07 -3.59 -2.00
CA ASP A 9 -3.18 -3.65 -0.56
C ASP A 9 -4.06 -4.82 -0.15
N ARG A 10 -3.75 -5.40 1.01
CA ARG A 10 -4.62 -6.38 1.66
C ARG A 10 -5.81 -5.66 2.29
N PRO A 11 -7.08 -6.05 2.02
CA PRO A 11 -8.24 -5.36 2.56
C PRO A 11 -8.46 -5.71 4.03
N THR A 12 -7.68 -5.07 4.91
CA THR A 12 -7.66 -5.33 6.36
C THR A 12 -8.29 -4.21 7.20
N GLY A 13 -8.75 -3.14 6.53
CA GLY A 13 -9.37 -1.95 7.13
C GLY A 13 -9.33 -0.76 6.16
N PRO A 14 -10.02 0.34 6.48
CA PRO A 14 -9.91 1.61 5.74
C PRO A 14 -8.46 2.12 5.64
N LEU A 15 -8.12 2.83 4.57
CA LEU A 15 -6.79 3.41 4.38
C LEU A 15 -6.65 4.71 5.19
N HIS A 16 -5.39 5.12 5.40
CA HIS A 16 -5.02 6.25 6.24
C HIS A 16 -3.88 7.07 5.63
N LEU A 17 -3.57 8.22 6.20
CA LEU A 17 -2.56 9.15 5.67
C LEU A 17 -1.19 8.50 5.42
N GLY A 18 -0.79 7.54 6.26
CA GLY A 18 0.42 6.73 5.99
C GLY A 18 0.39 5.98 4.64
N HIS A 19 -0.76 5.44 4.22
CA HIS A 19 -0.92 4.84 2.89
C HIS A 19 -0.92 5.91 1.79
N TYR A 20 -1.52 7.08 2.06
CA TYR A 20 -1.56 8.16 1.08
C TYR A 20 -0.16 8.65 0.70
N VAL A 21 0.66 8.94 1.71
CA VAL A 21 2.06 9.36 1.52
C VAL A 21 2.92 8.21 1.02
N GLY A 22 2.74 7.02 1.58
CA GLY A 22 3.57 5.86 1.28
C GLY A 22 3.36 5.28 -0.12
N SER A 23 2.15 5.35 -0.68
CA SER A 23 1.86 4.75 -1.99
C SER A 23 0.78 5.46 -2.81
N LEU A 24 -0.37 5.83 -2.24
CA LEU A 24 -1.53 6.25 -3.07
C LEU A 24 -1.24 7.50 -3.91
N ARG A 25 -0.56 8.50 -3.33
CA ARG A 25 -0.17 9.73 -4.07
C ARG A 25 0.67 9.39 -5.31
N GLN A 26 1.60 8.44 -5.19
CA GLN A 26 2.42 7.98 -6.30
C GLN A 26 1.58 7.20 -7.33
N ARG A 27 0.67 6.31 -6.88
CA ARG A 27 -0.26 5.59 -7.77
C ARG A 27 -1.13 6.53 -8.61
N VAL A 28 -1.55 7.65 -8.02
CA VAL A 28 -2.34 8.67 -8.72
C VAL A 28 -1.54 9.40 -9.79
N ALA A 29 -0.22 9.57 -9.61
CA ALA A 29 0.65 10.10 -10.64
C ALA A 29 0.99 9.07 -11.72
N LEU A 30 1.23 7.81 -11.31
CA LEU A 30 1.65 6.73 -12.21
C LEU A 30 0.56 6.31 -13.20
N GLN A 31 -0.72 6.37 -12.82
CA GLN A 31 -1.83 6.05 -13.73
C GLN A 31 -1.88 6.93 -15.00
N GLN A 32 -1.24 8.11 -15.00
CA GLN A 32 -1.19 9.00 -16.16
C GLN A 32 -0.10 8.62 -17.17
N THR A 33 0.88 7.82 -16.74
CA THR A 33 2.11 7.55 -17.49
C THR A 33 2.38 6.07 -17.69
N HIS A 34 1.67 5.19 -16.98
CA HIS A 34 1.89 3.75 -16.95
C HIS A 34 0.60 2.98 -17.15
N ASN A 35 0.73 1.73 -17.61
CA ASN A 35 -0.38 0.79 -17.60
C ASN A 35 -0.51 0.21 -16.18
N GLN A 36 -1.44 0.73 -15.39
CA GLN A 36 -1.48 0.46 -13.96
C GLN A 36 -2.56 -0.56 -13.58
N PHE A 37 -2.15 -1.57 -12.81
CA PHE A 37 -3.02 -2.49 -12.10
C PHE A 37 -2.92 -2.26 -10.59
N VAL A 38 -4.06 -2.21 -9.92
CA VAL A 38 -4.15 -2.14 -8.45
C VAL A 38 -4.94 -3.34 -7.95
N LEU A 39 -4.27 -4.20 -7.19
CA LEU A 39 -4.84 -5.42 -6.65
C LEU A 39 -5.44 -5.16 -5.26
N ILE A 40 -6.70 -5.55 -5.07
CA ILE A 40 -7.26 -5.80 -3.74
C ILE A 40 -6.90 -7.26 -3.40
N ALA A 41 -5.83 -7.41 -2.63
CA ALA A 41 -5.18 -8.69 -2.35
C ALA A 41 -5.87 -9.44 -1.19
N ASP A 42 -7.12 -9.86 -1.42
CA ASP A 42 -7.95 -10.52 -0.42
C ASP A 42 -7.45 -11.92 -0.05
N LEU A 43 -6.99 -12.75 -0.99
CA LEU A 43 -6.36 -14.04 -0.67
C LEU A 43 -5.10 -13.87 0.18
N GLN A 44 -4.25 -12.88 -0.13
CA GLN A 44 -3.11 -12.56 0.71
C GLN A 44 -3.55 -12.02 2.08
N GLY A 45 -4.63 -11.23 2.16
CA GLY A 45 -5.24 -10.80 3.41
C GLY A 45 -5.73 -11.95 4.30
N LEU A 46 -6.16 -13.07 3.71
CA LEU A 46 -6.56 -14.26 4.45
C LEU A 46 -5.39 -15.01 5.08
N THR A 47 -4.14 -14.80 4.62
CA THR A 47 -2.97 -15.50 5.16
C THR A 47 -2.71 -15.18 6.64
N ASP A 48 -3.03 -13.96 7.09
CA ASP A 48 -2.92 -13.51 8.48
C ASP A 48 -4.27 -13.18 9.14
N ASN A 49 -5.38 -13.41 8.45
CA ASN A 49 -6.75 -13.25 8.97
C ASN A 49 -7.62 -14.48 8.69
N GLY A 50 -7.03 -15.67 8.53
CA GLY A 50 -7.75 -16.90 8.18
C GLY A 50 -8.79 -17.33 9.21
N SER A 51 -8.63 -16.92 10.48
CA SER A 51 -9.63 -17.12 11.55
C SER A 51 -10.76 -16.09 11.54
N ASN A 52 -10.66 -15.03 10.74
CA ASN A 52 -11.68 -13.99 10.59
C ASN A 52 -11.79 -13.54 9.12
N PRO A 53 -12.27 -14.42 8.22
CA PRO A 53 -12.42 -14.09 6.80
C PRO A 53 -13.46 -12.98 6.54
N GLN A 54 -14.45 -12.81 7.43
CA GLN A 54 -15.44 -11.74 7.35
C GLN A 54 -14.78 -10.36 7.35
N LYS A 55 -13.76 -10.16 8.20
CA LYS A 55 -12.97 -8.92 8.21
C LYS A 55 -12.38 -8.59 6.84
N ILE A 56 -11.89 -9.58 6.09
CA ILE A 56 -11.33 -9.36 4.76
C ILE A 56 -12.44 -8.96 3.79
N ARG A 57 -13.54 -9.73 3.77
CA ARG A 57 -14.70 -9.47 2.92
C ARG A 57 -15.28 -8.07 3.12
N ASP A 58 -15.49 -7.68 4.38
CA ASP A 58 -16.16 -6.42 4.73
C ASP A 58 -15.30 -5.19 4.37
N ASN A 59 -13.98 -5.36 4.28
CA ASN A 59 -13.05 -4.28 3.95
C ASN A 59 -12.73 -4.15 2.45
N ILE A 60 -13.17 -5.06 1.59
CA ILE A 60 -13.04 -4.92 0.14
C ILE A 60 -13.67 -3.61 -0.37
N PRO A 61 -14.97 -3.31 -0.09
CA PRO A 61 -15.57 -2.06 -0.54
C PRO A 61 -14.94 -0.83 0.11
N GLU A 62 -14.47 -0.93 1.36
CA GLU A 62 -13.82 0.18 2.07
C GLU A 62 -12.50 0.58 1.38
N VAL A 63 -11.64 -0.39 1.08
CA VAL A 63 -10.37 -0.14 0.37
C VAL A 63 -10.61 0.38 -1.04
N LEU A 64 -11.60 -0.18 -1.75
CA LEU A 64 -11.95 0.30 -3.07
C LEU A 64 -12.44 1.76 -3.05
N ALA A 65 -13.31 2.10 -2.11
CA ALA A 65 -13.76 3.48 -1.92
C ALA A 65 -12.59 4.42 -1.60
N ASP A 66 -11.63 3.98 -0.78
CA ASP A 66 -10.45 4.77 -0.43
C ASP A 66 -9.50 4.98 -1.63
N TYR A 67 -9.35 4.00 -2.52
CA TYR A 67 -8.62 4.17 -3.79
C TYR A 67 -9.25 5.25 -4.67
N LEU A 68 -10.55 5.15 -4.89
CA LEU A 68 -11.29 6.11 -5.72
C LEU A 68 -11.31 7.50 -5.07
N ALA A 69 -11.47 7.56 -3.75
CA ALA A 69 -11.39 8.79 -2.97
C ALA A 69 -10.03 9.46 -3.06
N ALA A 70 -8.94 8.69 -3.05
CA ALA A 70 -7.58 9.22 -3.22
C ALA A 70 -7.30 9.76 -4.62
N GLY A 71 -8.13 9.43 -5.62
CA GLY A 71 -8.02 9.90 -7.00
C GLY A 71 -7.53 8.84 -7.99
N ILE A 72 -7.57 7.56 -7.64
CA ILE A 72 -7.34 6.48 -8.61
C ILE A 72 -8.56 6.43 -9.53
N ASP A 73 -8.35 6.66 -10.82
CA ASP A 73 -9.40 6.68 -11.83
C ASP A 73 -9.53 5.27 -12.45
N PRO A 74 -10.70 4.60 -12.35
CA PRO A 74 -10.93 3.26 -12.89
C PRO A 74 -10.89 3.18 -14.43
N ASN A 75 -10.93 4.33 -15.12
CA ASN A 75 -10.75 4.41 -16.57
C ASN A 75 -9.27 4.35 -16.97
N LEU A 76 -8.37 4.82 -16.10
CA LEU A 76 -6.91 4.83 -16.32
C LEU A 76 -6.22 3.64 -15.63
N THR A 77 -6.77 3.21 -14.50
CA THR A 77 -6.25 2.12 -13.67
C THR A 77 -7.19 0.93 -13.67
N THR A 78 -6.63 -0.27 -13.84
CA THR A 78 -7.40 -1.51 -13.65
C THR A 78 -7.33 -1.94 -12.18
N ILE A 79 -8.40 -1.66 -11.43
CA ILE A 79 -8.56 -2.14 -10.05
C ILE A 79 -9.20 -3.53 -10.09
N CYS A 80 -8.62 -4.53 -9.43
CA CYS A 80 -9.08 -5.92 -9.52
C CYS A 80 -9.01 -6.67 -8.19
N LEU A 81 -9.84 -7.70 -8.04
CA LEU A 81 -9.92 -8.55 -6.85
C LEU A 81 -9.09 -9.82 -7.05
N GLN A 82 -8.17 -10.10 -6.13
CA GLN A 82 -7.24 -11.23 -6.25
C GLN A 82 -7.94 -12.59 -6.29
N SER A 83 -8.92 -12.84 -5.42
CA SER A 83 -9.64 -14.12 -5.37
C SER A 83 -10.46 -14.43 -6.62
N ALA A 84 -10.76 -13.42 -7.43
CA ALA A 84 -11.50 -13.56 -8.69
C ALA A 84 -10.58 -13.72 -9.91
N LEU A 85 -9.27 -13.89 -9.69
CA LEU A 85 -8.26 -14.14 -10.71
C LEU A 85 -7.63 -15.53 -10.47
N PRO A 86 -8.25 -16.63 -10.93
CA PRO A 86 -7.80 -17.99 -10.63
C PRO A 86 -6.39 -18.30 -11.14
N ALA A 87 -5.94 -17.59 -12.18
CA ALA A 87 -4.59 -17.71 -12.72
C ALA A 87 -3.51 -17.48 -11.66
N LEU A 88 -3.78 -16.57 -10.71
CA LEU A 88 -2.83 -16.21 -9.66
C LEU A 88 -2.59 -17.40 -8.73
N ALA A 89 -3.66 -18.13 -8.36
CA ALA A 89 -3.56 -19.31 -7.53
C ALA A 89 -2.85 -20.47 -8.27
N GLU A 90 -3.13 -20.67 -9.55
CA GLU A 90 -2.48 -21.73 -10.33
C GLU A 90 -0.99 -21.43 -10.56
N LEU A 91 -0.63 -20.19 -10.89
CA LEU A 91 0.78 -19.76 -10.98
C LEU A 91 1.50 -19.92 -9.64
N THR A 92 0.84 -19.57 -8.52
CA THR A 92 1.39 -19.79 -7.17
C THR A 92 1.75 -21.27 -6.97
N MET A 93 0.84 -22.18 -7.31
CA MET A 93 1.08 -23.63 -7.21
C MET A 93 2.27 -24.07 -8.07
N LEU A 94 2.38 -23.57 -9.30
CA LEU A 94 3.54 -23.88 -10.16
C LEU A 94 4.84 -23.38 -9.53
N TYR A 95 4.85 -22.17 -8.97
CA TYR A 95 6.03 -21.56 -8.37
C TYR A 95 6.48 -22.25 -7.08
N MET A 96 5.54 -22.81 -6.31
CA MET A 96 5.87 -23.60 -5.11
C MET A 96 6.77 -24.81 -5.41
N ASN A 97 6.79 -25.32 -6.65
CA ASN A 97 7.67 -26.43 -7.03
C ASN A 97 9.13 -26.02 -7.27
N ILE A 98 9.41 -24.72 -7.40
CA ILE A 98 10.76 -24.21 -7.72
C ILE A 98 11.36 -23.35 -6.60
N VAL A 99 10.60 -23.09 -5.53
CA VAL A 99 11.05 -22.35 -4.35
C VAL A 99 11.17 -23.33 -3.18
N THR A 100 12.34 -23.37 -2.53
CA THR A 100 12.56 -24.23 -1.38
C THR A 100 12.04 -23.59 -0.09
N VAL A 101 11.63 -24.42 0.88
CA VAL A 101 11.25 -23.96 2.24
C VAL A 101 12.34 -23.08 2.85
N ALA A 102 13.62 -23.50 2.75
CA ALA A 102 14.75 -22.75 3.26
C ALA A 102 14.93 -21.37 2.62
N ARG A 103 14.48 -21.14 1.38
CA ARG A 103 14.53 -19.79 0.76
C ARG A 103 13.46 -18.89 1.35
N VAL A 104 12.26 -19.42 1.55
CA VAL A 104 11.12 -18.69 2.15
C VAL A 104 11.43 -18.28 3.59
N GLU A 105 11.97 -19.20 4.40
CA GLU A 105 12.33 -18.94 5.81
C GLU A 105 13.42 -17.88 5.97
N ARG A 106 14.28 -17.71 4.96
CA ARG A 106 15.35 -16.70 4.94
C ARG A 106 14.89 -15.33 4.47
N ASN A 107 13.65 -15.16 4.01
CA ASN A 107 13.13 -13.86 3.62
C ASN A 107 13.02 -12.95 4.87
N PRO A 108 13.79 -11.85 4.96
CA PRO A 108 13.84 -11.03 6.16
C PRO A 108 12.53 -10.28 6.42
N THR A 109 11.77 -9.95 5.38
CA THR A 109 10.43 -9.33 5.49
C THR A 109 9.48 -10.27 6.21
N VAL A 110 9.38 -11.51 5.71
CA VAL A 110 8.53 -12.55 6.31
C VAL A 110 8.96 -12.84 7.75
N LYS A 111 10.27 -13.00 8.01
CA LYS A 111 10.79 -13.26 9.35
C LYS A 111 10.41 -12.14 10.34
N ASN A 112 10.51 -10.89 9.92
CA ASN A 112 10.13 -9.74 10.75
C ASN A 112 8.62 -9.72 11.02
N GLU A 113 7.80 -10.00 10.01
CA GLU A 113 6.34 -10.04 10.19
C GLU A 113 5.88 -11.21 11.07
N ILE A 114 6.51 -12.38 10.98
CA ILE A 114 6.24 -13.54 11.86
C ILE A 114 6.50 -13.16 13.32
N ALA A 115 7.62 -12.48 13.59
CA ALA A 115 7.98 -12.02 14.92
C ALA A 115 6.96 -10.99 15.45
N GLN A 116 6.61 -10.00 14.63
CA GLN A 116 5.64 -8.95 14.99
C GLN A 116 4.24 -9.50 15.26
N LYS A 117 3.82 -10.54 14.54
CA LYS A 117 2.51 -11.19 14.72
C LYS A 117 2.48 -12.23 15.82
N GLY A 118 3.63 -12.54 16.43
CA GLY A 118 3.73 -13.57 17.47
C GLY A 118 3.41 -14.97 16.96
N PHE A 119 3.59 -15.23 15.66
CA PHE A 119 3.16 -16.51 15.06
C PHE A 119 3.98 -17.72 15.50
N ALA A 120 5.15 -17.54 16.12
CA ALA A 120 5.97 -18.58 16.75
C ALA A 120 5.82 -19.97 16.08
N ARG A 121 5.28 -20.97 16.79
CA ARG A 121 5.02 -22.33 16.26
C ARG A 121 3.68 -22.50 15.52
N SER A 122 2.80 -21.51 15.56
CA SER A 122 1.48 -21.53 14.91
C SER A 122 1.47 -20.67 13.64
N LEU A 123 2.52 -20.80 12.82
CA LEU A 123 2.66 -20.09 11.56
C LEU A 123 1.73 -20.69 10.50
N PRO A 124 0.76 -19.93 9.95
CA PRO A 124 -0.07 -20.43 8.85
C PRO A 124 0.79 -20.70 7.61
N VAL A 125 0.60 -21.86 6.97
CA VAL A 125 1.34 -22.22 5.73
C VAL A 125 1.16 -21.18 4.64
N GLY A 126 -0.07 -20.65 4.48
CA GLY A 126 -0.34 -19.57 3.54
C GLY A 126 0.44 -18.30 3.85
N PHE A 127 0.66 -17.97 5.13
CA PHE A 127 1.49 -16.83 5.52
C PHE A 127 2.98 -17.10 5.24
N MET A 128 3.47 -18.31 5.51
CA MET A 128 4.83 -18.66 5.13
C MET A 128 5.03 -18.51 3.61
N ALA A 129 4.08 -19.00 2.81
CA ALA A 129 4.21 -19.04 1.35
C ALA A 129 3.77 -17.76 0.61
N TYR A 130 3.29 -16.71 1.30
CA TYR A 130 2.77 -15.52 0.62
C TYR A 130 3.76 -14.84 -0.34
N PRO A 131 5.11 -14.90 -0.15
CA PRO A 131 6.02 -14.37 -1.15
C PRO A 131 5.94 -15.04 -2.52
N ILE A 132 5.61 -16.33 -2.53
CA ILE A 132 5.42 -17.09 -3.76
C ILE A 132 4.13 -16.64 -4.44
N SER A 133 3.04 -16.43 -3.69
CA SER A 133 1.79 -15.92 -4.26
C SER A 133 1.91 -14.47 -4.73
N GLN A 134 2.66 -13.63 -4.02
CA GLN A 134 2.92 -12.25 -4.44
C GLN A 134 3.77 -12.21 -5.72
N ALA A 135 4.72 -13.13 -5.90
CA ALA A 135 5.43 -13.28 -7.17
C ALA A 135 4.48 -13.72 -8.29
N ALA A 136 3.51 -14.60 -8.01
CA ALA A 136 2.45 -14.97 -8.96
C ALA A 136 1.59 -13.78 -9.35
N ASP A 137 1.19 -12.94 -8.38
CA ASP A 137 0.48 -11.69 -8.64
C ASP A 137 1.29 -10.81 -9.62
N ILE A 138 2.55 -10.49 -9.31
CA ILE A 138 3.42 -9.62 -10.14
C ILE A 138 3.60 -10.17 -11.56
N THR A 139 3.94 -11.45 -11.65
CA THR A 139 4.33 -12.08 -12.93
C THR A 139 3.13 -12.35 -13.83
N ALA A 140 1.94 -12.63 -13.28
CA ALA A 140 0.71 -12.83 -14.07
C ALA A 140 0.34 -11.59 -14.90
N PHE A 141 0.59 -10.40 -14.35
CA PHE A 141 0.42 -9.13 -15.06
C PHE A 141 1.62 -8.74 -15.92
N LYS A 142 2.70 -9.55 -15.94
CA LYS A 142 3.99 -9.22 -16.55
C LYS A 142 4.47 -7.82 -16.12
N ALA A 143 4.27 -7.48 -14.85
CA ALA A 143 4.61 -6.17 -14.32
C ALA A 143 6.14 -5.96 -14.33
N GLU A 144 6.58 -4.83 -14.87
CA GLU A 144 8.00 -4.49 -14.99
C GLU A 144 8.45 -3.59 -13.84
N CYS A 145 7.49 -2.93 -13.18
CA CYS A 145 7.72 -2.00 -12.09
C CYS A 145 6.71 -2.23 -10.97
N VAL A 146 7.17 -2.22 -9.72
CA VAL A 146 6.33 -2.45 -8.52
C VAL A 146 6.64 -1.37 -7.49
N PRO A 147 5.72 -0.41 -7.27
CA PRO A 147 5.80 0.57 -6.19
C PRO A 147 5.78 -0.12 -4.83
N VAL A 148 6.89 -0.01 -4.09
CA VAL A 148 7.08 -0.67 -2.80
C VAL A 148 7.98 0.14 -1.86
N GLY A 149 7.90 -0.11 -0.56
CA GLY A 149 8.88 0.36 0.41
C GLY A 149 10.12 -0.52 0.47
N ASP A 150 11.19 -0.03 1.11
CA ASP A 150 12.47 -0.75 1.25
C ASP A 150 12.32 -2.15 1.87
N ASP A 151 11.36 -2.31 2.79
CA ASP A 151 11.06 -3.58 3.45
C ASP A 151 10.53 -4.65 2.50
N GLN A 152 10.15 -4.30 1.27
CA GLN A 152 9.65 -5.24 0.27
C GLN A 152 10.70 -5.55 -0.81
N LEU A 153 11.90 -4.94 -0.77
CA LEU A 153 12.99 -5.30 -1.70
C LEU A 153 13.30 -6.81 -1.72
N PRO A 154 13.32 -7.54 -0.58
CA PRO A 154 13.52 -8.98 -0.58
C PRO A 154 12.40 -9.75 -1.33
N MET A 155 11.19 -9.19 -1.38
CA MET A 155 10.06 -9.77 -2.12
C MET A 155 10.26 -9.63 -3.63
N ILE A 156 10.78 -8.47 -4.07
CA ILE A 156 11.11 -8.21 -5.47
C ILE A 156 12.29 -9.08 -5.92
N GLU A 157 13.31 -9.24 -5.07
CA GLU A 157 14.42 -10.15 -5.31
C GLU A 157 13.93 -11.59 -5.49
N GLN A 158 13.14 -12.10 -4.54
CA GLN A 158 12.58 -13.45 -4.61
C GLN A 158 11.66 -13.64 -5.83
N THR A 159 10.89 -12.61 -6.20
CA THR A 159 10.09 -12.63 -7.45
C THR A 159 10.99 -12.79 -8.67
N ASN A 160 12.09 -12.05 -8.74
CA ASN A 160 13.03 -12.13 -9.86
C ASN A 160 13.78 -13.47 -9.91
N GLU A 161 14.09 -14.08 -8.76
CA GLU A 161 14.62 -15.46 -8.70
C GLU A 161 13.63 -16.47 -9.28
N ILE A 162 12.34 -16.34 -8.93
CA ILE A 162 11.26 -17.18 -9.47
C ILE A 162 11.14 -16.98 -10.98
N VAL A 163 11.15 -15.73 -11.47
CA VAL A 163 11.13 -15.42 -12.90
C VAL A 163 12.30 -16.09 -13.63
N HIS A 164 13.52 -15.94 -13.11
CA HIS A 164 14.72 -16.53 -13.71
C HIS A 164 14.61 -18.05 -13.77
N LYS A 165 14.25 -18.67 -12.63
CA LYS A 165 14.15 -20.13 -12.53
C LYS A 165 13.03 -20.68 -13.40
N MET A 166 11.85 -20.06 -13.41
CA MET A 166 10.74 -20.50 -14.24
C MET A 166 11.08 -20.37 -15.73
N ASN A 167 11.59 -19.23 -16.19
CA ASN A 167 11.99 -19.04 -17.59
C ASN A 167 13.06 -20.06 -18.04
N SER A 168 13.95 -20.51 -17.15
CA SER A 168 14.94 -21.56 -17.45
C SER A 168 14.33 -22.94 -17.75
N LEU A 169 13.08 -23.17 -17.36
CA LEU A 169 12.34 -24.41 -17.59
C LEU A 169 11.49 -24.36 -18.88
N LEU A 170 11.37 -23.18 -19.50
CA LEU A 170 10.56 -22.97 -20.70
C LEU A 170 11.44 -22.96 -21.96
N PRO A 171 10.90 -23.35 -23.13
CA PRO A 171 11.61 -23.25 -24.41
C PRO A 171 12.02 -21.81 -24.78
N ALA A 172 11.28 -20.82 -24.27
CA ALA A 172 11.54 -19.39 -24.44
C ALA A 172 11.05 -18.62 -23.20
N PRO A 173 11.66 -17.48 -22.85
CA PRO A 173 11.25 -16.69 -21.69
C PRO A 173 9.85 -16.10 -21.88
N VAL A 174 8.98 -16.31 -20.89
CA VAL A 174 7.59 -15.82 -20.87
C VAL A 174 7.42 -14.71 -19.83
N LEU A 175 8.04 -14.88 -18.66
CA LEU A 175 7.91 -13.97 -17.52
C LEU A 175 8.93 -12.84 -17.61
N ARG A 176 8.57 -11.67 -17.06
CA ARG A 176 9.44 -10.48 -17.02
C ARG A 176 10.00 -10.25 -15.63
N HIS A 177 11.26 -9.83 -15.56
CA HIS A 177 11.81 -9.29 -14.33
C HIS A 177 11.14 -7.96 -14.00
N CYS A 178 11.01 -7.69 -12.71
CA CYS A 178 10.42 -6.45 -12.21
C CYS A 178 11.45 -5.65 -11.40
N LYS A 179 11.27 -4.32 -11.39
CA LYS A 179 12.06 -3.38 -10.61
C LYS A 179 11.20 -2.79 -9.50
N ALA A 180 11.78 -2.66 -8.31
CA ALA A 180 11.18 -1.87 -7.24
C ALA A 180 11.14 -0.40 -7.65
N MET A 181 9.99 0.25 -7.45
CA MET A 181 9.90 1.71 -7.47
C MET A 181 9.79 2.17 -6.02
N LEU A 182 10.92 2.63 -5.48
CA LEU A 182 10.96 3.12 -4.11
C LEU A 182 10.26 4.48 -4.02
N SER A 183 9.60 4.72 -2.90
CA SER A 183 9.06 6.04 -2.57
C SER A 183 10.18 6.88 -1.98
N ASP A 184 10.35 8.11 -2.46
CA ASP A 184 11.27 9.09 -1.87
C ASP A 184 10.79 9.59 -0.49
N THR A 185 9.59 9.18 -0.08
CA THR A 185 8.95 9.70 1.14
C THR A 185 9.21 8.77 2.32
N SER A 186 9.76 9.34 3.39
CA SER A 186 9.93 8.64 4.67
C SER A 186 8.57 8.17 5.22
N ARG A 187 8.59 7.07 5.98
CA ARG A 187 7.38 6.55 6.62
C ARG A 187 6.76 7.61 7.52
N LEU A 188 5.49 7.91 7.31
CA LEU A 188 4.77 8.88 8.12
C LEU A 188 4.61 8.35 9.56
N PRO A 189 5.03 9.09 10.59
CA PRO A 189 4.85 8.69 11.97
C PRO A 189 3.35 8.69 12.35
N GLY A 190 3.02 7.94 13.41
CA GLY A 190 1.70 8.01 14.00
C GLY A 190 1.41 9.39 14.57
N ILE A 191 0.12 9.70 14.79
CA ILE A 191 -0.28 10.98 15.42
C ILE A 191 0.25 11.12 16.86
N ASP A 192 0.64 10.00 17.47
CA ASP A 192 1.26 9.86 18.79
C ASP A 192 2.79 10.02 18.77
N GLY A 193 3.42 10.19 17.60
CA GLY A 193 4.87 10.25 17.44
C GLY A 193 5.57 8.89 17.35
N SER A 194 4.83 7.79 17.38
CA SER A 194 5.39 6.47 17.10
C SER A 194 5.99 6.43 15.68
N ALA A 195 7.07 5.67 15.50
CA ALA A 195 7.81 5.60 14.23
C ALA A 195 6.98 5.16 13.01
N LYS A 196 5.79 4.61 13.22
CA LYS A 196 4.87 4.19 12.16
C LYS A 196 3.41 4.43 12.55
N MET A 197 2.65 4.99 11.61
CA MET A 197 1.19 4.98 11.65
C MET A 197 0.67 3.56 11.38
N SER A 198 -0.11 2.99 12.31
CA SER A 198 -0.75 1.67 12.11
C SER A 198 -2.07 1.52 12.87
N LYS A 199 -3.03 0.83 12.24
CA LYS A 199 -4.37 0.58 12.80
C LYS A 199 -4.31 -0.12 14.17
N SER A 200 -3.39 -1.07 14.32
CA SER A 200 -3.21 -1.83 15.57
C SER A 200 -2.75 -0.97 16.74
N LEU A 201 -2.07 0.15 16.49
CA LEU A 201 -1.65 1.10 17.51
C LEU A 201 -2.70 2.19 17.80
N GLY A 202 -3.80 2.23 17.04
CA GLY A 202 -4.84 3.26 17.21
C GLY A 202 -4.38 4.68 16.90
N ASN A 203 -3.22 4.85 16.25
CA ASN A 203 -2.56 6.15 16.04
C ASN A 203 -2.69 6.68 14.60
N THR A 204 -3.77 6.31 13.91
CA THR A 204 -3.98 6.59 12.49
C THR A 204 -4.99 7.69 12.23
N LEU A 205 -4.77 8.46 11.16
CA LEU A 205 -5.78 9.37 10.62
C LEU A 205 -6.27 8.84 9.25
N HIS A 206 -7.52 8.38 9.21
CA HIS A 206 -8.13 7.79 8.01
C HIS A 206 -8.36 8.84 6.91
N LEU A 207 -8.41 8.41 5.64
CA LEU A 207 -8.70 9.29 4.49
C LEU A 207 -10.14 9.84 4.48
N SER A 208 -10.99 9.30 5.37
CA SER A 208 -12.38 9.70 5.56
C SER A 208 -12.61 10.46 6.87
N ALA A 209 -11.54 10.90 7.55
CA ALA A 209 -11.64 11.52 8.87
C ALA A 209 -12.56 12.75 8.85
N SER A 210 -13.43 12.86 9.86
CA SER A 210 -14.24 14.05 10.06
C SER A 210 -13.37 15.24 10.48
N GLU A 211 -13.90 16.45 10.32
CA GLU A 211 -13.17 17.67 10.70
C GLU A 211 -12.78 17.65 12.18
N GLU A 212 -13.73 17.24 13.04
CA GLU A 212 -13.51 17.04 14.48
C GLU A 212 -12.42 16.00 14.77
N THR A 213 -12.35 14.91 13.99
CA THR A 213 -11.32 13.88 14.17
C THR A 213 -9.94 14.41 13.81
N ILE A 214 -9.83 15.18 12.73
CA ILE A 214 -8.59 15.85 12.33
C ILE A 214 -8.17 16.85 13.40
N HIS A 215 -9.09 17.71 13.86
CA HIS A 215 -8.86 18.69 14.90
C HIS A 215 -8.32 18.05 16.20
N ARG A 216 -8.99 16.99 16.69
CA ARG A 216 -8.56 16.26 17.89
C ARG A 216 -7.19 15.62 17.71
N ALA A 217 -6.94 15.00 16.56
CA ALA A 217 -5.67 14.35 16.27
C ALA A 217 -4.52 15.37 16.26
N VAL A 218 -4.65 16.47 15.51
CA VAL A 218 -3.63 17.53 15.41
C VAL A 218 -3.41 18.22 16.76
N SER A 219 -4.48 18.48 17.51
CA SER A 219 -4.39 19.05 18.86
C SER A 219 -3.58 18.15 19.80
N ALA A 220 -3.73 16.83 19.70
CA ALA A 220 -3.03 15.85 20.51
C ALA A 220 -1.61 15.51 20.04
N MET A 221 -1.20 15.94 18.84
CA MET A 221 0.14 15.64 18.32
C MET A 221 1.24 16.16 19.22
N TYR A 222 2.26 15.31 19.41
CA TYR A 222 3.48 15.65 20.12
C TYR A 222 4.33 16.64 19.32
N THR A 223 4.80 17.69 20.00
CA THR A 223 5.66 18.74 19.45
C THR A 223 7.06 18.63 20.04
N ASP A 224 7.39 19.44 21.04
CA ASP A 224 8.67 19.47 21.74
C ASP A 224 8.42 19.66 23.25
N PRO A 225 8.86 18.74 24.12
CA PRO A 225 8.62 18.81 25.56
C PRO A 225 9.39 19.96 26.22
N ASN A 226 10.42 20.49 25.55
CA ASN A 226 11.26 21.58 26.05
C ASN A 226 10.75 22.96 25.58
N HIS A 227 9.80 23.01 24.64
CA HIS A 227 9.19 24.26 24.17
C HIS A 227 8.00 24.64 25.08
N LEU A 228 8.31 25.30 26.20
CA LEU A 228 7.32 25.58 27.25
C LEU A 228 6.57 26.91 27.04
N LYS A 229 7.22 27.89 26.41
CA LYS A 229 6.64 29.21 26.11
C LYS A 229 6.89 29.56 24.64
N VAL A 230 6.02 30.40 24.09
CA VAL A 230 6.10 30.86 22.69
C VAL A 230 7.46 31.45 22.32
N ASN A 231 8.13 32.13 23.26
CA ASN A 231 9.42 32.78 23.01
C ASN A 231 10.62 31.83 23.16
N ASP A 232 10.41 30.62 23.69
CA ASP A 232 11.49 29.65 23.85
C ASP A 232 11.85 29.09 22.46
N PRO A 233 13.13 28.80 22.16
CA PRO A 233 13.49 28.09 20.95
C PRO A 233 13.02 26.64 21.01
N GLY A 234 12.46 26.12 19.92
CA GLY A 234 11.97 24.75 19.82
C GLY A 234 12.78 23.84 18.88
N GLN A 235 12.69 22.53 19.09
CA GLN A 235 13.33 21.51 18.27
C GLN A 235 12.40 20.98 17.17
N ILE A 236 12.94 20.82 15.96
CA ILE A 236 12.22 20.24 14.81
C ILE A 236 12.33 18.71 14.78
N GLU A 237 13.50 18.18 15.16
CA GLU A 237 13.71 16.73 15.24
C GLU A 237 12.78 16.12 16.31
N GLY A 238 12.05 15.08 15.92
CA GLY A 238 11.04 14.44 16.78
C GLY A 238 9.69 15.19 16.83
N ASN A 239 9.57 16.37 16.23
CA ASN A 239 8.32 17.12 16.20
C ASN A 239 7.38 16.59 15.10
N VAL A 240 6.29 15.94 15.53
CA VAL A 240 5.33 15.26 14.63
C VAL A 240 4.61 16.28 13.75
N VAL A 241 4.32 17.46 14.27
CA VAL A 241 3.61 18.53 13.53
C VAL A 241 4.44 18.96 12.32
N PHE A 242 5.74 19.23 12.49
CA PHE A 242 6.61 19.60 11.38
C PHE A 242 6.83 18.45 10.40
N THR A 243 6.88 17.20 10.88
CA THR A 243 6.95 16.02 10.00
C THR A 243 5.73 15.93 9.08
N TYR A 244 4.54 16.25 9.60
CA TYR A 244 3.31 16.26 8.80
C TYR A 244 3.24 17.48 7.87
N LEU A 245 3.65 18.66 8.33
CA LEU A 245 3.75 19.84 7.46
C LEU A 245 4.69 19.58 6.28
N ASP A 246 5.84 18.95 6.50
CA ASP A 246 6.74 18.54 5.42
C ASP A 246 6.09 17.56 4.44
N ALA A 247 5.24 16.65 4.91
CA ALA A 247 4.60 15.65 4.06
C ALA A 247 3.45 16.23 3.22
N PHE A 248 2.67 17.14 3.79
CA PHE A 248 1.37 17.56 3.25
C PHE A 248 1.28 19.01 2.80
N HIS A 249 2.02 19.92 3.43
CA HIS A 249 1.89 21.34 3.11
C HIS A 249 2.42 21.63 1.70
N PRO A 250 1.63 22.28 0.82
CA PRO A 250 2.03 22.49 -0.58
C PRO A 250 3.16 23.51 -0.71
N ASP A 251 3.15 24.57 0.11
CA ASP A 251 4.18 25.60 0.14
C ASP A 251 5.32 25.19 1.08
N LYS A 252 6.44 24.74 0.51
CA LYS A 252 7.62 24.29 1.26
C LYS A 252 8.44 25.45 1.83
N ASP A 253 8.40 26.61 1.21
CA ASP A 253 9.13 27.79 1.68
C ASP A 253 8.50 28.34 2.97
N LYS A 254 7.15 28.34 3.04
CA LYS A 254 6.43 28.65 4.28
C LYS A 254 6.80 27.70 5.41
N VAL A 255 6.84 26.39 5.15
CA VAL A 255 7.25 25.41 6.17
C VAL A 255 8.69 25.63 6.62
N ALA A 256 9.61 25.93 5.69
CA ALA A 256 10.99 26.26 6.03
C ALA A 256 11.09 27.53 6.90
N ALA A 257 10.33 28.58 6.58
CA ALA A 257 10.27 29.81 7.38
C ALA A 257 9.67 29.56 8.77
N MET A 258 8.62 28.74 8.87
CA MET A 258 8.04 28.34 10.17
C MET A 258 9.04 27.54 11.02
N LYS A 259 9.80 26.63 10.42
CA LYS A 259 10.87 25.90 11.12
C LYS A 259 11.93 26.84 11.68
N ALA A 260 12.41 27.77 10.85
CA ALA A 260 13.40 28.76 11.29
C ALA A 260 12.87 29.64 12.43
N HIS A 261 11.62 30.08 12.35
CA HIS A 261 10.97 30.87 13.39
C HIS A 261 10.76 30.06 14.69
N TYR A 262 10.35 28.80 14.59
CA TYR A 262 10.23 27.89 15.73
C TYR A 262 11.56 27.66 16.43
N GLN A 263 12.65 27.47 15.67
CA GLN A 263 14.00 27.27 16.21
C GLN A 263 14.60 28.54 16.83
N ALA A 264 14.24 29.72 16.32
CA ALA A 264 14.67 31.00 16.89
C ALA A 264 13.88 31.38 18.17
N GLY A 265 12.69 30.81 18.34
CA GLY A 265 11.70 31.22 19.33
C GLY A 265 10.81 32.37 18.81
N GLY A 266 9.57 32.42 19.30
CA GLY A 266 8.53 33.37 18.90
C GLY A 266 7.33 32.73 18.19
N LEU A 267 7.41 31.44 17.84
CA LEU A 267 6.33 30.70 17.18
C LEU A 267 5.76 29.60 18.09
N GLY A 268 4.54 29.80 18.58
CA GLY A 268 3.88 28.83 19.46
C GLY A 268 3.34 27.60 18.72
N ASP A 269 3.34 26.44 19.40
CA ASP A 269 2.82 25.16 18.91
C ASP A 269 1.43 25.24 18.31
N ARG A 270 0.55 26.04 18.92
CA ARG A 270 -0.82 26.24 18.44
C ARG A 270 -0.85 26.81 17.03
N VAL A 271 0.08 27.71 16.67
CA VAL A 271 0.14 28.28 15.32
C VAL A 271 0.55 27.20 14.32
N CYS A 272 1.57 26.41 14.65
CA CYS A 272 2.01 25.28 13.82
C CYS A 272 0.92 24.22 13.65
N LYS A 273 0.20 23.90 14.73
CA LYS A 273 -0.93 22.96 14.73
C LYS A 273 -2.11 23.48 13.90
N ASN A 274 -2.47 24.75 14.02
CA ASN A 274 -3.55 25.34 13.22
C ASN A 274 -3.21 25.30 11.72
N GLU A 275 -1.96 25.58 11.36
CA GLU A 275 -1.50 25.48 9.98
C GLU A 275 -1.59 24.04 9.45
N LEU A 276 -1.14 23.07 10.25
CA LEU A 276 -1.25 21.67 9.89
C LEU A 276 -2.72 21.22 9.77
N GLU A 277 -3.58 21.65 10.69
CA GLU A 277 -5.00 21.34 10.65
C GLU A 277 -5.62 21.84 9.34
N ALA A 278 -5.43 23.12 8.99
CA ALA A 278 -5.93 23.68 7.73
C ALA A 278 -5.45 22.87 6.52
N CYS A 279 -4.16 22.57 6.45
CA CYS A 279 -3.57 21.74 5.40
C CYS A 279 -4.22 20.35 5.30
N LEU A 280 -4.48 19.68 6.43
CA LEU A 280 -5.09 18.35 6.44
C LEU A 280 -6.58 18.40 6.09
N GLN A 281 -7.31 19.43 6.52
CA GLN A 281 -8.71 19.62 6.14
C GLN A 281 -8.83 19.81 4.63
N GLU A 282 -8.02 20.69 4.02
CA GLU A 282 -8.00 20.92 2.58
C GLU A 282 -7.66 19.66 1.78
N LEU A 283 -6.69 18.87 2.27
CA LEU A 283 -6.31 17.61 1.64
C LEU A 283 -7.41 16.54 1.71
N ILE A 284 -8.01 16.37 2.89
CA ILE A 284 -8.93 15.26 3.19
C ILE A 284 -10.35 15.56 2.73
N ALA A 285 -10.81 16.81 2.78
CA ALA A 285 -12.17 17.20 2.40
C ALA A 285 -12.64 16.61 1.05
N PRO A 286 -11.91 16.78 -0.07
CA PRO A 286 -12.35 16.22 -1.35
C PRO A 286 -12.31 14.69 -1.38
N MET A 287 -11.41 14.05 -0.63
CA MET A 287 -11.38 12.59 -0.51
C MET A 287 -12.60 12.09 0.27
N ARG A 288 -12.93 12.75 1.39
CA ARG A 288 -14.09 12.44 2.24
C ARG A 288 -15.39 12.55 1.45
N GLU A 289 -15.55 13.60 0.64
CA GLU A 289 -16.72 13.80 -0.22
C GLU A 289 -16.84 12.71 -1.30
N ARG A 290 -15.76 12.46 -2.07
CA ARG A 290 -15.75 11.39 -3.08
C ARG A 290 -16.07 10.04 -2.47
N ARG A 291 -15.46 9.73 -1.32
CA ARG A 291 -15.69 8.48 -0.62
C ARG A 291 -17.16 8.33 -0.22
N ALA A 292 -17.76 9.38 0.35
CA ALA A 292 -19.17 9.36 0.74
C ALA A 292 -20.07 9.09 -0.47
N MET A 293 -19.78 9.71 -1.63
CA MET A 293 -20.49 9.48 -2.88
C MET A 293 -20.42 8.00 -3.32
N TYR A 294 -19.22 7.42 -3.42
CA TYR A 294 -19.06 6.02 -3.83
C TYR A 294 -19.71 5.02 -2.85
N MET A 295 -19.76 5.37 -1.57
CA MET A 295 -20.34 4.50 -0.54
C MET A 295 -21.87 4.54 -0.49
N GLN A 296 -22.53 5.49 -1.16
CA GLN A 296 -23.99 5.53 -1.28
C GLN A 296 -24.54 4.35 -2.06
N ASP A 297 -23.82 3.91 -3.10
CA ASP A 297 -24.18 2.73 -3.90
C ASP A 297 -23.04 1.70 -3.89
N LYS A 298 -23.05 0.85 -2.85
CA LYS A 298 -22.12 -0.28 -2.75
C LYS A 298 -22.29 -1.28 -3.91
N GLY A 299 -23.46 -1.35 -4.53
CA GLY A 299 -23.71 -2.23 -5.66
C GLY A 299 -22.89 -1.82 -6.87
N GLU A 300 -22.97 -0.55 -7.25
CA GLU A 300 -22.18 0.00 -8.36
C GLU A 300 -20.68 0.01 -8.05
N LEU A 301 -20.29 0.28 -6.79
CA LEU A 301 -18.90 0.18 -6.35
C LEU A 301 -18.33 -1.22 -6.61
N MET A 302 -19.07 -2.27 -6.26
CA MET A 302 -18.66 -3.65 -6.52
C MET A 302 -18.76 -4.02 -8.01
N ALA A 303 -19.72 -3.46 -8.76
CA ALA A 303 -19.80 -3.64 -10.20
C ALA A 303 -18.56 -3.06 -10.91
N MET A 304 -18.04 -1.92 -10.45
CA MET A 304 -16.81 -1.33 -10.94
C MET A 304 -15.59 -2.25 -10.71
N LEU A 305 -15.48 -2.84 -9.51
CA LEU A 305 -14.44 -3.83 -9.22
C LEU A 305 -14.55 -5.06 -10.12
N LYS A 306 -15.77 -5.54 -10.36
CA LYS A 306 -16.02 -6.68 -11.25
C LYS A 306 -15.53 -6.37 -12.68
N ARG A 307 -15.87 -5.20 -13.23
CA ARG A 307 -15.40 -4.79 -14.57
C ARG A 307 -13.88 -4.70 -14.66
N GLY A 308 -13.22 -4.16 -13.64
CA GLY A 308 -11.75 -4.13 -13.58
C GLY A 308 -11.14 -5.53 -13.46
N THR A 309 -11.76 -6.42 -12.68
CA THR A 309 -11.35 -7.82 -12.53
C THR A 309 -11.50 -8.60 -13.83
N GLU A 310 -12.59 -8.42 -14.58
CA GLU A 310 -12.79 -9.07 -15.89
C GLU A 310 -11.72 -8.67 -16.90
N ARG A 311 -11.34 -7.38 -16.94
CA ARG A 311 -10.21 -6.89 -17.75
C ARG A 311 -8.90 -7.58 -17.34
N ALA A 312 -8.63 -7.65 -16.03
CA ALA A 312 -7.44 -8.30 -15.48
C ALA A 312 -7.40 -9.82 -15.74
N GLN A 313 -8.56 -10.48 -15.79
CA GLN A 313 -8.66 -11.92 -16.01
C GLN A 313 -8.10 -12.33 -17.37
N GLY A 314 -8.38 -11.55 -18.43
CA GLY A 314 -7.83 -11.82 -19.76
C GLY A 314 -6.30 -11.78 -19.78
N VAL A 315 -5.70 -10.80 -19.08
CA VAL A 315 -4.25 -10.65 -18.97
C VAL A 315 -3.62 -11.82 -18.21
N THR A 316 -4.14 -12.11 -17.02
CA THR A 316 -3.56 -13.12 -16.13
C THR A 316 -3.71 -14.54 -16.69
N GLN A 317 -4.85 -14.85 -17.33
CA GLN A 317 -5.05 -16.14 -18.00
C GLN A 317 -4.18 -16.30 -19.24
N GLY A 318 -3.92 -15.23 -19.98
CA GLY A 318 -2.96 -15.25 -21.09
C GLY A 318 -1.56 -15.66 -20.61
N THR A 319 -1.06 -15.01 -19.56
CA THR A 319 0.24 -15.34 -18.96
C THR A 319 0.30 -16.78 -18.45
N LEU A 320 -0.72 -17.23 -17.71
CA LEU A 320 -0.78 -18.63 -17.23
C LEU A 320 -0.74 -19.62 -18.39
N ARG A 321 -1.51 -19.37 -19.46
CA ARG A 321 -1.53 -20.23 -20.65
C ARG A 321 -0.15 -20.34 -21.28
N GLU A 322 0.56 -19.21 -21.44
CA GLU A 322 1.93 -19.21 -21.99
C GLU A 322 2.89 -20.03 -21.11
N VAL A 323 2.82 -19.88 -19.79
CA VAL A 323 3.65 -20.66 -18.85
C VAL A 323 3.32 -22.15 -18.94
N LYS A 324 2.05 -22.53 -18.93
CA LYS A 324 1.62 -23.94 -19.02
C LYS A 324 2.06 -24.60 -20.33
N VAL A 325 1.86 -23.91 -21.45
CA VAL A 325 2.33 -24.38 -22.77
C VAL A 325 3.85 -24.55 -22.77
N GLY A 326 4.59 -23.59 -22.23
CA GLY A 326 6.05 -23.69 -22.13
C GLY A 326 6.52 -24.85 -21.24
N LEU A 327 5.79 -25.17 -20.18
CA LEU A 327 6.07 -26.33 -19.30
C LEU A 327 5.61 -27.67 -19.90
N GLY A 328 4.89 -27.67 -21.03
CA GLY A 328 4.26 -28.87 -21.58
C GLY A 328 3.05 -29.38 -20.76
N VAL A 329 2.46 -28.52 -19.92
CA VAL A 329 1.24 -28.84 -19.18
C VAL A 329 0.03 -28.67 -20.11
N PRO A 330 -0.90 -29.64 -20.20
CA PRO A 330 -2.09 -29.52 -21.02
C PRO A 330 -2.92 -28.26 -20.70
N VAL A 331 -3.37 -27.58 -21.76
CA VAL A 331 -4.31 -26.45 -21.69
C VAL A 331 -5.54 -26.80 -22.53
N PHE A 332 -6.71 -26.75 -21.91
CA PHE A 332 -8.01 -26.96 -22.57
C PHE A 332 -8.72 -25.62 -22.77
#